data_AF-A0A7C4CMS1-F1
#
_entry.id   AF-A0A7C4CMS1-F1
#
_cell.length_a   1.000
_cell.length_b   1.000
_cell.length_c   1.000
_cell.angle_alpha   90.00
_cell.angle_beta   90.00
_cell.angle_gamma   90.00
#
_symmetry.space_group_name_H-M   'P 1'
#
loop_
_entity.id
_entity.type
_entity.pdbx_description
1 polymer ?
#
loop_
_entity_poly.entity_id
_entity_poly.type
_entity_poly.pdbx_seq_one_letter_code
_entity_poly.pdbx_strand_id
1 'polypeptide(L)'
;MRQRIAEIVSYVLSNPVTGGFGGLAILYKEAVLNNLALYIVMIIFFYSILPFSSVYYLRLKGKTDIFMSERSRRPRHFIPGLLGYTLSAFFFKSRGMSLLAVTSVAYFSTSLVLLFFTLKTKISIHVSGLATVGMLIYYFYGLPGLIVLMLLPLLAWARVNTGEHTYLQTVLGALVGLIVTALTLMMLNP
;
A
#
# COMPACT_ATOMS: atom_id res chain seq x y z
N MET A 1 8.62 26.98 -1.08
CA MET A 1 7.79 26.40 -2.16
C MET A 1 8.06 24.90 -2.37
N ARG A 2 9.30 24.49 -2.63
CA ARG A 2 9.70 23.08 -2.84
C ARG A 2 9.24 22.10 -1.75
N GLN A 3 9.35 22.48 -0.47
CA GLN A 3 8.94 21.61 0.64
C GLN A 3 7.43 21.37 0.70
N ARG A 4 6.61 22.43 0.50
CA ARG A 4 5.15 22.32 0.44
C ARG A 4 4.68 21.42 -0.71
N ILE A 5 5.35 21.46 -1.85
CA ILE A 5 5.08 20.55 -2.97
C ILE A 5 5.39 19.10 -2.57
N ALA A 6 6.54 18.85 -1.94
CA ALA A 6 6.92 17.52 -1.47
C ALA A 6 5.95 16.95 -0.42
N GLU A 7 5.39 17.80 0.44
CA GLU A 7 4.35 17.40 1.40
C GLU A 7 3.06 16.99 0.68
N ILE A 8 2.56 17.81 -0.25
CA ILE A 8 1.35 17.50 -1.02
C ILE A 8 1.51 16.18 -1.77
N VAL A 9 2.64 16.01 -2.47
CA VAL A 9 2.96 14.77 -3.18
C VAL A 9 2.99 13.58 -2.21
N SER A 10 3.60 13.74 -1.04
CA SER A 10 3.66 12.68 -0.01
C SER A 10 2.29 12.27 0.50
N TYR A 11 1.34 13.21 0.62
CA TYR A 11 -0.03 12.91 1.04
C TYR A 11 -0.85 12.25 -0.07
N VAL A 12 -0.83 12.83 -1.27
CA VAL A 12 -1.61 12.35 -2.42
C VAL A 12 -1.17 10.95 -2.84
N LEU A 13 0.14 10.68 -2.85
CA LEU A 13 0.69 9.37 -3.22
C LEU A 13 0.97 8.49 -1.99
N SER A 14 0.33 8.79 -0.85
CA SER A 14 0.49 7.98 0.36
C SER A 14 -0.15 6.59 0.17
N ASN A 15 0.41 5.57 0.83
CA ASN A 15 -0.13 4.20 0.77
C ASN A 15 -1.63 4.07 1.11
N PRO A 16 -2.21 4.78 2.11
CA PRO A 16 -3.65 4.73 2.33
C PRO A 16 -4.44 5.16 1.09
N VAL A 17 -3.99 6.21 0.40
CA VAL A 17 -4.67 6.75 -0.78
C VAL A 17 -4.49 5.81 -1.96
N THR A 18 -3.23 5.46 -2.29
CA THR A 18 -2.92 4.64 -3.47
C THR A 18 -3.44 3.21 -3.33
N GLY A 19 -3.44 2.63 -2.13
CA GLY A 19 -3.95 1.28 -1.88
C GLY A 19 -5.46 1.17 -2.13
N GLY A 20 -6.23 2.17 -1.68
CA GLY A 20 -7.67 2.25 -1.92
C GLY A 20 -7.99 2.43 -3.41
N PHE A 21 -7.36 3.41 -4.08
CA PHE A 21 -7.54 3.62 -5.52
C PHE A 21 -7.11 2.42 -6.35
N GLY A 22 -6.03 1.73 -5.99
CA GLY A 22 -5.60 0.49 -6.63
C GLY A 22 -6.65 -0.62 -6.52
N GLY A 23 -7.23 -0.81 -5.33
CA GLY A 23 -8.33 -1.76 -5.15
C GLY A 23 -9.57 -1.41 -5.96
N LEU A 24 -9.95 -0.12 -6.01
CA LEU A 24 -11.08 0.35 -6.81
C LEU A 24 -10.84 0.17 -8.31
N ALA A 25 -9.61 0.38 -8.78
CA ALA A 25 -9.25 0.11 -10.18
C ALA A 25 -9.45 -1.37 -10.51
N ILE A 26 -9.00 -2.28 -9.63
CA ILE A 26 -9.10 -3.73 -9.82
C ILE A 26 -10.55 -4.23 -9.74
N LEU A 27 -11.39 -3.60 -8.90
CA LEU A 27 -12.82 -3.90 -8.81
C LEU A 27 -13.53 -3.84 -10.17
N TYR A 28 -13.08 -2.97 -11.08
CA TYR A 28 -13.64 -2.85 -12.43
C TYR A 28 -13.59 -4.17 -13.21
N LYS A 29 -12.58 -5.03 -12.98
CA LYS A 29 -12.44 -6.33 -13.66
C LYS A 29 -13.25 -7.46 -13.04
N GLU A 30 -13.80 -7.27 -11.85
CA GLU A 30 -14.58 -8.31 -11.15
C GLU A 30 -16.03 -8.39 -11.65
N ALA A 31 -16.43 -7.57 -12.65
CA ALA A 31 -17.75 -7.57 -13.30
C ALA A 31 -18.95 -7.53 -12.31
N VAL A 32 -18.86 -6.70 -11.27
CA VAL A 32 -19.81 -6.71 -10.15
C VAL A 32 -20.83 -5.56 -10.23
N LEU A 33 -22.07 -5.89 -10.58
CA LEU A 33 -23.19 -4.93 -10.55
C LEU A 33 -23.97 -4.98 -9.22
N ASN A 34 -24.05 -6.15 -8.58
CA ASN A 34 -24.79 -6.31 -7.33
C ASN A 34 -23.91 -5.95 -6.13
N ASN A 35 -24.40 -5.13 -5.21
CA ASN A 35 -23.70 -4.71 -4.00
C ASN A 35 -22.41 -3.90 -4.24
N LEU A 36 -22.31 -3.15 -5.34
CA LEU A 36 -21.14 -2.32 -5.67
C LEU A 36 -20.73 -1.41 -4.50
N ALA A 37 -21.70 -0.75 -3.85
CA ALA A 37 -21.45 0.12 -2.70
C ALA A 37 -20.76 -0.61 -1.54
N LEU A 38 -21.17 -1.85 -1.24
CA LEU A 38 -20.53 -2.67 -0.21
C LEU A 38 -19.06 -2.92 -0.55
N TYR A 39 -18.76 -3.29 -1.81
CA TYR A 39 -17.39 -3.60 -2.20
C TYR A 39 -16.49 -2.36 -2.20
N ILE A 40 -16.99 -1.20 -2.63
CA ILE A 40 -16.27 0.07 -2.51
C ILE A 40 -15.93 0.36 -1.04
N VAL A 41 -16.91 0.25 -0.14
CA VAL A 41 -16.70 0.47 1.30
C VAL A 41 -15.69 -0.52 1.86
N MET A 42 -15.78 -1.81 1.52
CA MET A 42 -14.86 -2.84 2.00
C MET A 42 -13.44 -2.64 1.47
N ILE A 43 -13.26 -2.22 0.22
CA ILE A 43 -11.96 -1.88 -0.36
C ILE A 43 -11.32 -0.71 0.39
N ILE A 44 -12.05 0.39 0.57
CA ILE A 44 -11.55 1.57 1.29
C ILE A 44 -11.23 1.20 2.75
N PHE A 45 -12.10 0.42 3.39
CA PHE A 45 -11.88 -0.03 4.75
C PHE A 45 -10.62 -0.89 4.87
N PHE A 46 -10.48 -1.95 4.07
CA PHE A 46 -9.37 -2.90 4.19
C PHE A 46 -8.04 -2.37 3.66
N TYR A 47 -8.03 -1.53 2.62
CA TYR A 47 -6.79 -1.10 1.96
C TYR A 47 -6.31 0.29 2.39
N SER A 48 -7.21 1.15 2.89
CA SER A 48 -6.88 2.53 3.29
C SER A 48 -7.00 2.75 4.79
N ILE A 49 -8.13 2.37 5.40
CA ILE A 49 -8.44 2.76 6.78
C ILE A 49 -7.81 1.80 7.79
N LEU A 50 -8.11 0.51 7.68
CA LEU A 50 -7.73 -0.50 8.67
C LEU A 50 -6.21 -0.61 8.84
N PRO A 51 -5.38 -0.69 7.77
CA PRO A 51 -3.92 -0.80 7.93
C PRO A 51 -3.29 0.40 8.65
N PHE A 52 -3.92 1.57 8.56
CA PHE A 52 -3.43 2.82 9.12
C PHE A 52 -4.19 3.28 10.38
N SER A 53 -5.19 2.53 10.81
CA SER A 53 -6.06 2.83 11.96
C SER A 53 -5.27 3.15 13.23
N SER A 54 -4.24 2.36 13.53
CA SER A 54 -3.40 2.56 14.71
C SER A 54 -2.57 3.85 14.65
N VAL A 55 -2.16 4.28 13.44
CA VAL A 55 -1.45 5.54 13.21
C VAL A 55 -2.43 6.72 13.35
N TYR A 56 -3.62 6.62 12.76
CA TYR A 56 -4.67 7.62 12.90
C TYR A 56 -5.08 7.81 14.36
N TYR A 57 -5.27 6.72 15.11
CA TYR A 57 -5.59 6.78 16.54
C TYR A 57 -4.53 7.54 17.35
N LEU A 58 -3.26 7.22 17.15
CA LEU A 58 -2.17 7.92 17.85
C LEU A 58 -2.05 9.38 17.43
N ARG A 59 -2.33 9.69 16.17
CA ARG A 59 -2.37 11.06 15.66
C ARG A 59 -3.47 11.89 16.34
N LEU A 60 -4.67 11.33 16.47
CA LEU A 60 -5.79 11.97 17.17
C LEU A 60 -5.49 12.24 18.65
N LYS A 61 -4.66 11.39 19.28
CA LYS A 61 -4.20 11.58 20.66
C LYS A 61 -3.01 12.54 20.79
N GLY A 62 -2.54 13.14 19.69
CA GLY A 62 -1.36 14.02 19.67
C GLY A 62 -0.03 13.32 19.95
N LYS A 63 0.00 11.97 19.89
CA LYS A 63 1.12 11.14 20.34
C LYS A 63 2.11 10.76 19.22
N THR A 64 1.79 11.05 17.96
CA THR A 64 2.65 10.77 16.80
C THR A 64 2.30 11.65 15.60
N ASP A 65 3.26 11.78 14.68
CA ASP A 65 3.06 12.26 13.31
C ASP A 65 2.47 11.14 12.41
N ILE A 66 1.82 11.53 11.31
CA ILE A 66 1.20 10.60 10.35
C ILE A 66 2.24 9.67 9.71
N PHE A 67 3.50 10.11 9.63
CA PHE A 67 4.60 9.38 8.99
C PHE A 67 5.36 8.46 9.93
N MET A 68 5.00 8.41 11.22
CA MET A 68 5.60 7.54 12.21
C MET A 68 7.13 7.65 12.23
N SER A 69 7.66 8.83 12.52
CA SER A 69 9.10 9.10 12.42
C SER A 69 9.96 8.18 13.30
N GLU A 70 9.45 7.76 14.46
CA GLU A 70 10.14 6.82 15.36
C GLU A 70 10.07 5.36 14.87
N ARG A 71 11.21 4.83 14.37
CA ARG A 71 11.31 3.46 13.84
C ARG A 71 10.88 2.39 14.86
N SER A 72 11.29 2.51 16.12
CA SER A 72 11.03 1.51 17.18
C SER A 72 9.55 1.27 17.43
N ARG A 73 8.70 2.27 17.16
CA ARG A 73 7.25 2.15 17.33
C ARG A 73 6.57 1.48 16.15
N ARG A 74 7.20 1.41 14.97
CA ARG A 74 6.56 0.97 13.71
C ARG A 74 6.08 -0.49 13.68
N PRO A 75 6.79 -1.51 14.22
CA PRO A 75 6.40 -2.91 14.03
C PRO A 75 4.97 -3.23 14.46
N ARG A 76 4.52 -2.74 15.62
CA ARG A 76 3.15 -2.94 16.11
C ARG A 76 2.07 -2.34 15.20
N HIS A 77 2.43 -1.35 14.37
CA HIS A 77 1.48 -0.70 13.46
C HIS A 77 1.27 -1.47 12.15
N PHE A 78 2.02 -2.54 11.91
CA PHE A 78 1.73 -3.48 10.83
C PHE A 78 0.59 -4.45 11.19
N ILE A 79 0.29 -4.67 12.48
CA ILE A 79 -0.70 -5.65 12.93
C ILE A 79 -2.08 -5.40 12.31
N PRO A 80 -2.65 -4.16 12.34
CA PRO A 80 -3.94 -3.91 11.72
C PRO A 80 -3.94 -4.19 10.21
N GLY A 81 -2.83 -3.90 9.53
CA GLY A 81 -2.67 -4.18 8.10
C GLY A 81 -2.65 -5.68 7.81
N LEU A 82 -1.80 -6.44 8.50
CA LEU A 82 -1.69 -7.89 8.31
C LEU A 82 -3.02 -8.62 8.59
N LEU A 83 -3.70 -8.25 9.68
CA LEU A 83 -5.04 -8.79 9.98
C LEU A 83 -6.05 -8.36 8.91
N GLY A 84 -6.05 -7.08 8.54
CA GLY A 84 -6.95 -6.53 7.52
C GLY A 84 -6.81 -7.24 6.17
N TYR A 85 -5.59 -7.42 5.69
CA TYR A 85 -5.32 -8.11 4.42
C TYR A 85 -5.66 -9.60 4.47
N THR A 86 -5.49 -10.25 5.62
CA THR A 86 -5.94 -11.64 5.81
C THR A 86 -7.46 -11.74 5.71
N LEU A 87 -8.17 -10.89 6.45
CA LEU A 87 -9.64 -10.86 6.45
C LEU A 87 -10.20 -10.47 5.09
N SER A 88 -9.58 -9.51 4.38
CA SER A 88 -10.01 -9.10 3.05
C SER A 88 -9.80 -10.20 2.02
N ALA A 89 -8.69 -10.96 2.11
CA ALA A 89 -8.45 -12.10 1.23
C ALA A 89 -9.57 -13.15 1.35
N PHE A 90 -9.95 -13.53 2.58
CA PHE A 90 -11.07 -14.44 2.80
C PHE A 90 -12.41 -13.85 2.36
N PHE A 91 -12.67 -12.58 2.67
CA PHE A 91 -13.90 -11.89 2.28
C PHE A 91 -14.09 -11.89 0.76
N PHE A 92 -13.11 -11.39 0.00
CA PHE A 92 -13.22 -11.31 -1.46
C PHE A 92 -13.24 -12.70 -2.11
N LYS A 93 -12.44 -13.65 -1.62
CA LYS A 93 -12.48 -15.04 -2.10
C LYS A 93 -13.85 -15.69 -1.90
N SER A 94 -14.50 -15.47 -0.75
CA SER A 94 -15.85 -16.00 -0.48
C SER A 94 -16.94 -15.43 -1.39
N ARG A 95 -16.66 -14.32 -2.10
CA ARG A 95 -17.57 -13.66 -3.04
C ARG A 95 -17.20 -13.89 -4.50
N GLY A 96 -16.24 -14.79 -4.76
CA GLY A 96 -15.75 -15.06 -6.11
C GLY A 96 -14.86 -13.95 -6.70
N MET A 97 -14.48 -12.95 -5.90
CA MET A 97 -13.66 -11.81 -6.35
C MET A 97 -12.17 -12.17 -6.26
N SER A 98 -11.73 -12.97 -7.23
CA SER A 98 -10.42 -13.60 -7.23
C SER A 98 -9.26 -12.61 -7.31
N LEU A 99 -9.38 -11.55 -8.11
CA LEU A 99 -8.33 -10.54 -8.30
C LEU A 99 -8.16 -9.69 -7.04
N LEU A 100 -9.25 -9.35 -6.35
CA LEU A 100 -9.18 -8.65 -5.06
C LEU A 100 -8.67 -9.55 -3.93
N ALA A 101 -8.97 -10.85 -3.96
CA ALA A 101 -8.38 -11.80 -3.02
C ALA A 101 -6.86 -11.90 -3.21
N VAL A 102 -6.39 -12.03 -4.45
CA VAL A 102 -4.96 -12.02 -4.83
C VAL A 102 -4.30 -10.70 -4.42
N THR A 103 -4.96 -9.58 -4.68
CA THR A 103 -4.49 -8.24 -4.26
C THR A 103 -4.30 -8.17 -2.75
N SER A 104 -5.22 -8.75 -1.98
CA SER A 104 -5.11 -8.83 -0.52
C SER A 104 -3.88 -9.64 -0.09
N VAL A 105 -3.61 -10.78 -0.74
CA VAL A 105 -2.42 -11.60 -0.47
C VAL A 105 -1.13 -10.86 -0.85
N ALA A 106 -1.13 -10.08 -1.94
CA ALA A 106 0.02 -9.25 -2.31
C ALA A 106 0.29 -8.15 -1.27
N TYR A 107 -0.74 -7.44 -0.80
CA TYR A 107 -0.57 -6.45 0.27
C TYR A 107 -0.11 -7.07 1.59
N PHE A 108 -0.63 -8.25 1.93
CA PHE A 108 -0.18 -9.02 3.09
C PHE A 108 1.30 -9.37 2.97
N SER A 109 1.70 -9.98 1.86
CA SER A 109 3.08 -10.46 1.64
C SER A 109 4.08 -9.32 1.65
N THR A 110 3.78 -8.22 0.95
CA THR A 110 4.63 -7.02 0.97
C THR A 110 4.71 -6.44 2.38
N SER A 111 3.59 -6.33 3.09
CA SER A 111 3.56 -5.80 4.47
C SER A 111 4.34 -6.67 5.46
N LEU A 112 4.29 -8.00 5.28
CA LEU A 112 5.04 -8.94 6.10
C LEU A 112 6.55 -8.79 5.86
N VAL A 113 6.98 -8.66 4.62
CA VAL A 113 8.40 -8.39 4.30
C VAL A 113 8.84 -7.03 4.85
N LEU A 114 8.03 -5.99 4.69
CA LEU A 114 8.31 -4.66 5.23
C LEU A 114 8.41 -4.63 6.76
N LEU A 115 7.63 -5.45 7.47
CA LEU A 115 7.74 -5.61 8.92
C LEU A 115 9.15 -6.07 9.29
N PHE A 116 9.68 -7.10 8.63
CA PHE A 116 11.03 -7.60 8.88
C PHE A 116 12.12 -6.57 8.51
N PHE A 117 11.98 -5.88 7.38
CA PHE A 117 12.91 -4.81 7.00
C PHE A 117 12.89 -3.65 8.00
N THR A 118 11.71 -3.29 8.53
CA THR A 118 11.53 -2.19 9.49
C THR A 118 12.28 -2.41 10.80
N LEU A 119 12.56 -3.66 11.17
CA LEU A 119 13.41 -3.99 12.33
C LEU A 119 14.85 -3.48 12.15
N LYS A 120 15.35 -3.42 10.90
CA LYS A 120 16.73 -3.05 10.57
C LYS A 120 16.87 -1.64 9.97
N THR A 121 15.91 -1.18 9.19
CA THR A 121 15.98 0.12 8.49
C THR A 121 14.63 0.83 8.40
N LYS A 122 14.61 2.16 8.30
CA LYS A 122 13.38 2.97 8.12
C LYS A 122 12.93 2.90 6.64
N ILE A 123 12.64 1.69 6.14
CA ILE A 123 12.19 1.48 4.76
C ILE A 123 10.87 2.24 4.50
N SER A 124 10.69 2.72 3.26
CA SER A 124 9.51 3.52 2.93
C SER A 124 8.30 2.67 2.55
N ILE A 125 7.36 2.54 3.49
CA ILE A 125 6.09 1.83 3.28
C ILE A 125 5.26 2.50 2.16
N HIS A 126 5.28 3.83 2.07
CA HIS A 126 4.56 4.57 1.02
C HIS A 126 5.07 4.22 -0.39
N VAL A 127 6.39 4.19 -0.56
CA VAL A 127 7.00 3.83 -1.86
C VAL A 127 6.74 2.36 -2.18
N SER A 128 6.89 1.46 -1.21
CA SER A 128 6.60 0.03 -1.39
C SER A 128 5.14 -0.23 -1.73
N GLY A 129 4.23 0.54 -1.14
CA GLY A 129 2.79 0.50 -1.41
C GLY A 129 2.46 0.91 -2.84
N LEU A 130 2.97 2.07 -3.28
CA LEU A 130 2.81 2.53 -4.66
C LEU A 130 3.39 1.53 -5.68
N ALA A 131 4.54 0.93 -5.36
CA ALA A 131 5.15 -0.11 -6.19
C ALA A 131 4.28 -1.38 -6.28
N THR A 132 3.69 -1.80 -5.16
CA THR A 132 2.75 -2.94 -5.10
C THR A 132 1.53 -2.67 -5.97
N VAL A 133 0.90 -1.49 -5.81
CA VAL A 133 -0.27 -1.08 -6.61
C VAL A 133 0.08 -1.03 -8.10
N GLY A 134 1.20 -0.39 -8.45
CA GLY A 134 1.64 -0.28 -9.85
C GLY A 134 1.90 -1.64 -10.49
N MET A 135 2.51 -2.59 -9.76
CA MET A 135 2.75 -3.94 -10.24
C MET A 135 1.46 -4.75 -10.40
N LEU A 136 0.52 -4.65 -9.45
CA LEU A 136 -0.80 -5.29 -9.57
C LEU A 136 -1.57 -4.76 -10.78
N ILE A 137 -1.62 -3.44 -10.96
CA ILE A 137 -2.29 -2.82 -12.11
C ILE A 137 -1.57 -3.21 -13.41
N TYR A 138 -0.23 -3.28 -13.40
CA TYR A 138 0.53 -3.72 -14.58
C TYR A 138 0.18 -5.16 -14.96
N TYR A 139 0.13 -6.07 -13.99
CA TYR A 139 -0.23 -7.45 -14.23
C TYR A 139 -1.67 -7.58 -14.74
N PHE A 140 -2.63 -6.88 -14.13
CA PHE A 140 -4.04 -7.00 -14.51
C PHE A 140 -4.44 -6.19 -15.75
N TYR A 141 -3.79 -5.06 -16.04
CA TYR A 141 -4.22 -4.11 -17.08
C TYR A 141 -3.12 -3.74 -18.10
N GLY A 142 -1.86 -4.15 -17.88
CA GLY A 142 -0.73 -3.79 -18.74
C GLY A 142 -0.29 -2.33 -18.58
N LEU A 143 -0.29 -1.57 -19.68
CA LEU A 143 0.29 -0.23 -19.77
C LEU A 143 -0.14 0.76 -18.65
N PRO A 144 -1.40 0.79 -18.16
CA PRO A 144 -1.78 1.66 -17.04
C PRO A 144 -0.94 1.47 -15.78
N GLY A 145 -0.45 0.26 -15.52
CA GLY A 145 0.43 0.01 -14.37
C GLY A 145 1.79 0.68 -14.51
N LEU A 146 2.33 0.79 -15.73
CA LEU A 146 3.58 1.52 -15.97
C LEU A 146 3.44 3.00 -15.63
N ILE A 147 2.28 3.61 -15.92
CA ILE A 147 2.00 5.01 -15.57
C ILE A 147 2.05 5.20 -14.05
N VAL A 148 1.47 4.26 -13.28
CA VAL A 148 1.53 4.29 -11.81
C VAL A 148 2.96 4.11 -11.31
N LEU A 149 3.73 3.21 -11.91
CA LEU A 149 5.13 2.97 -11.55
C LEU A 149 6.04 4.17 -11.86
N MET A 150 5.74 4.96 -12.90
CA MET A 150 6.43 6.22 -13.19
C MET A 150 6.25 7.29 -12.10
N LEU A 151 5.31 7.12 -11.17
CA LEU A 151 5.15 7.99 -10.00
C LEU A 151 6.14 7.66 -8.87
N LEU A 152 6.83 6.51 -8.92
CA LEU A 152 7.80 6.11 -7.88
C LEU A 152 8.93 7.12 -7.67
N PRO A 153 9.61 7.63 -8.72
CA PRO A 153 10.66 8.64 -8.54
C PRO A 153 10.13 9.94 -7.93
N LEU A 154 8.90 10.35 -8.31
CA LEU A 154 8.25 11.54 -7.77
C LEU A 154 7.94 11.39 -6.28
N LEU A 155 7.37 10.25 -5.87
CA LEU A 155 7.14 9.96 -4.46
C LEU A 155 8.46 9.82 -3.68
N ALA A 156 9.46 9.14 -4.24
CA ALA A 156 10.78 9.01 -3.61
C ALA A 156 11.43 10.39 -3.37
N TRP A 157 11.42 11.27 -4.37
CA TRP A 157 11.87 12.66 -4.24
C TRP A 157 11.13 13.40 -3.13
N ALA A 158 9.80 13.24 -3.07
CA ALA A 158 8.99 13.88 -2.04
C ALA A 158 9.37 13.41 -0.64
N ARG A 159 9.54 12.09 -0.45
CA ARG A 159 9.92 11.48 0.84
C ARG A 159 11.33 11.86 1.30
N VAL A 160 12.26 12.05 0.37
CA VAL A 160 13.61 12.52 0.69
C VAL A 160 13.60 14.00 1.05
N ASN A 161 12.89 14.83 0.28
CA ASN A 161 12.84 16.27 0.54
C ASN A 161 12.06 16.64 1.82
N THR A 162 11.10 15.82 2.25
CA THR A 162 10.43 16.01 3.54
C THR A 162 11.28 15.54 4.73
N GLY A 163 12.48 14.99 4.47
CA GLY A 163 13.38 14.47 5.52
C GLY A 163 12.94 13.12 6.09
N GLU A 164 11.92 12.49 5.51
CA GLU A 164 11.33 11.27 6.06
C GLU A 164 12.19 10.04 5.78
N HIS A 165 12.88 10.01 4.65
CA HIS A 165 13.68 8.86 4.21
C HIS A 165 14.94 9.28 3.44
N THR A 166 15.93 8.39 3.38
CA THR A 166 17.05 8.50 2.43
C THR A 166 16.70 7.89 1.07
N TYR A 167 17.47 8.22 0.03
CA TYR A 167 17.33 7.59 -1.30
C TYR A 167 17.41 6.07 -1.24
N LEU A 168 18.34 5.51 -0.45
CA LEU A 168 18.45 4.06 -0.30
C LEU A 168 17.19 3.44 0.34
N GLN A 169 16.60 4.11 1.33
CA GLN A 169 15.37 3.63 1.97
C GLN A 169 14.16 3.65 1.03
N THR A 170 14.09 4.60 0.09
CA THR A 170 13.03 4.65 -0.92
C THR A 170 13.25 3.62 -2.02
N VAL A 171 14.48 3.45 -2.51
CA VAL A 171 14.84 2.41 -3.49
C VAL A 171 14.56 1.01 -2.95
N LEU A 172 14.99 0.71 -1.71
CA LEU A 172 14.68 -0.57 -1.07
C LEU A 172 13.17 -0.78 -0.93
N GLY A 173 12.42 0.26 -0.58
CA GLY A 173 10.95 0.21 -0.55
C GLY A 173 10.35 -0.16 -1.90
N ALA A 174 10.79 0.49 -2.98
CA ALA A 174 10.32 0.19 -4.33
C ALA A 174 10.63 -1.26 -4.74
N LEU A 175 11.86 -1.73 -4.50
CA LEU A 175 12.27 -3.11 -4.81
C LEU A 175 11.46 -4.13 -4.03
N VAL A 176 11.23 -3.92 -2.73
CA VAL A 176 10.38 -4.81 -1.92
C VAL A 176 8.97 -4.87 -2.50
N GLY A 177 8.36 -3.73 -2.81
CA GLY A 177 7.01 -3.69 -3.40
C GLY A 177 6.92 -4.40 -4.74
N LEU A 178 7.89 -4.17 -5.64
CA LEU A 178 7.90 -4.80 -6.97
C LEU A 178 8.14 -6.32 -6.90
N ILE A 179 9.22 -6.73 -6.24
CA ILE A 179 9.69 -8.12 -6.23
C ILE A 179 8.70 -9.00 -5.47
N VAL A 180 8.28 -8.58 -4.27
CA VAL A 180 7.36 -9.40 -3.45
C VAL A 180 6.01 -9.55 -4.14
N THR A 181 5.51 -8.50 -4.77
CA THR A 181 4.26 -8.57 -5.53
C THR A 181 4.40 -9.48 -6.74
N ALA A 182 5.47 -9.34 -7.52
CA ALA A 182 5.74 -10.21 -8.67
C ALA A 182 5.81 -11.69 -8.27
N LEU A 183 6.56 -12.01 -7.21
CA LEU A 183 6.64 -13.37 -6.67
C LEU A 183 5.29 -13.89 -6.20
N THR A 184 4.51 -13.05 -5.50
CA THR A 184 3.16 -13.43 -5.05
C THR A 184 2.25 -13.78 -6.23
N LEU A 185 2.27 -12.96 -7.28
CA LEU A 185 1.50 -13.21 -8.51
C LEU A 185 1.97 -14.48 -9.21
N MET A 186 3.27 -14.70 -9.35
CA MET A 186 3.83 -15.93 -9.93
C MET A 186 3.43 -17.18 -9.14
N MET A 187 3.41 -17.11 -7.81
CA MET A 187 3.05 -18.25 -6.95
C MET A 187 1.54 -18.55 -6.98
N LEU A 188 0.70 -17.53 -7.10
CA LEU A 188 -0.76 -17.70 -7.13
C LEU A 188 -1.29 -18.04 -8.53
N ASN A 189 -0.53 -17.70 -9.58
CA ASN A 189 -0.89 -17.82 -10.99
C ASN A 189 -2.36 -17.43 -11.29
N PRO A 190 -2.77 -16.19 -10.95
CA PRO A 190 -4.15 -15.73 -11.01
C PRO A 190 -4.57 -15.26 -12.41
#